data_AF-A0A8X6IA69-F1
#
_entry.id   AF-A0A8X6IA69-F1
#
_cell.length_a   1.000
_cell.length_b   1.000
_cell.length_c   1.000
_cell.angle_alpha   90.00
_cell.angle_beta   90.00
_cell.angle_gamma   90.00
#
_symmetry.space_group_name_H-M   'P 1'
#
loop_
_entity.id
_entity.type
_entity.pdbx_description
1 polymer ?
#
loop_
_entity_poly.entity_id
_entity_poly.type
_entity_poly.pdbx_seq_one_letter_code
_entity_poly.pdbx_strand_id
1 'polypeptide(L)'
;MFICRVKRSTERLREVGHDLPPLYQCYQMIKSLPDDFRTTVQAIYRWNDKDFVPDKIEAELLLEKNRLGVVKKDLEDVSILLFLTR
;
A
#
# COMPACT_ATOMS: atom_id res chain seq x y z
N MET A 1 -1.69 8.68 -0.39
CA MET A 1 -1.91 9.31 -1.71
C MET A 1 -2.29 8.29 -2.78
N PHE A 2 -1.63 7.13 -2.91
CA PHE A 2 -1.91 6.14 -3.96
C PHE A 2 -3.27 5.41 -3.82
N ILE A 3 -3.55 4.78 -2.67
CA ILE A 3 -4.84 4.08 -2.44
C ILE A 3 -6.03 5.04 -2.60
N CYS A 4 -5.91 6.26 -2.08
CA CYS A 4 -6.94 7.30 -2.23
C CYS A 4 -7.20 7.66 -3.70
N ARG A 5 -6.17 7.64 -4.57
CA ARG A 5 -6.34 7.89 -6.02
C ARG A 5 -7.10 6.75 -6.69
N VAL A 6 -6.80 5.50 -6.32
CA VAL A 6 -7.53 4.32 -6.81
C VAL A 6 -8.99 4.43 -6.38
N LYS A 7 -9.26 4.57 -5.07
CA LYS A 7 -10.62 4.73 -4.52
C LYS A 7 -11.42 5.84 -5.18
N ARG A 8 -10.83 7.03 -5.31
CA ARG A 8 -11.49 8.18 -5.95
C ARG A 8 -11.79 7.93 -7.43
N SER A 9 -10.96 7.15 -8.11
CA SER A 9 -11.22 6.77 -9.50
C SER A 9 -12.34 5.73 -9.58
N THR A 10 -12.37 4.76 -8.66
CA THR A 10 -13.45 3.77 -8.54
C THR A 10 -14.79 4.45 -8.23
N GLU A 11 -14.81 5.41 -7.31
CA GLU A 11 -15.99 6.19 -6.94
C GLU A 11 -16.55 6.97 -8.13
N ARG A 12 -15.68 7.66 -8.90
CA ARG A 12 -16.08 8.36 -10.12
C ARG A 12 -16.63 7.43 -11.19
N LEU A 13 -16.06 6.23 -11.33
CA LEU A 13 -16.58 5.22 -12.27
C LEU A 13 -17.96 4.72 -11.83
N ARG A 14 -18.16 4.52 -10.53
CA ARG A 14 -19.46 4.16 -9.96
C ARG A 14 -20.51 5.25 -10.19
N GLU A 15 -20.15 6.52 -10.05
CA GLU A 15 -21.02 7.67 -10.31
C GLU A 15 -21.54 7.73 -11.76
N VAL A 16 -20.77 7.20 -12.73
CA VAL A 16 -21.19 7.11 -14.14
C VAL A 16 -21.77 5.74 -14.53
N GLY A 17 -22.12 4.90 -13.54
CA GLY A 17 -22.76 3.60 -13.76
C GLY A 17 -21.80 2.44 -14.08
N HIS A 18 -20.50 2.64 -13.94
CA HIS A 18 -19.48 1.60 -14.14
C HIS A 18 -18.92 1.14 -12.79
N ASP A 19 -19.47 0.05 -12.25
CA ASP A 19 -18.92 -0.55 -11.02
C ASP A 19 -17.76 -1.48 -11.36
N LEU A 20 -16.62 -1.30 -10.69
CA LEU A 20 -15.44 -2.13 -10.93
C LEU A 20 -15.52 -3.40 -10.08
N PRO A 21 -15.28 -4.59 -10.68
CA PRO A 21 -15.23 -5.83 -9.91
C PRO A 21 -14.21 -5.72 -8.75
N PRO A 22 -14.51 -6.22 -7.54
CA PRO A 22 -13.62 -6.13 -6.39
C PRO A 22 -12.21 -6.66 -6.67
N LEU A 23 -12.14 -7.78 -7.40
CA LEU A 23 -10.88 -8.38 -7.85
C LEU A 23 -10.02 -7.41 -8.67
N TYR A 24 -10.64 -6.66 -9.58
CA TYR A 24 -9.95 -5.66 -10.38
C TYR A 24 -9.45 -4.50 -9.52
N GLN A 25 -10.25 -4.05 -8.54
CA GLN A 25 -9.83 -3.01 -7.60
C GLN A 25 -8.58 -3.44 -6.81
N CYS A 26 -8.56 -4.67 -6.30
CA CYS A 26 -7.40 -5.25 -5.61
C CYS A 26 -6.14 -5.18 -6.48
N TYR A 27 -6.21 -5.62 -7.74
CA TYR A 27 -5.08 -5.55 -8.66
C TYR A 27 -4.61 -4.11 -8.92
N GLN A 28 -5.53 -3.15 -9.07
CA GLN A 28 -5.15 -1.74 -9.28
C GLN A 28 -4.49 -1.12 -8.04
N MET A 29 -4.94 -1.48 -6.83
CA MET A 29 -4.34 -1.02 -5.58
C MET A 29 -2.88 -1.47 -5.47
N ILE A 30 -2.59 -2.72 -5.84
CA ILE A 30 -1.25 -3.33 -5.72
C ILE A 30 -0.31 -2.85 -6.83
N LYS A 31 -0.80 -2.77 -8.07
CA LYS A 31 0.01 -2.36 -9.25
C LYS A 31 0.57 -0.94 -9.12
N SER A 32 -0.11 -0.08 -8.37
CA SER A 32 0.22 1.35 -8.25
C SER A 32 1.21 1.66 -7.11
N LEU A 33 1.78 0.63 -6.47
CA LEU A 33 2.60 0.81 -5.27
C LEU A 33 4.08 1.07 -5.58
N PRO A 34 4.77 1.87 -4.75
CA PRO A 34 6.24 2.00 -4.80
C PRO A 34 6.96 0.69 -4.47
N ASP A 35 8.21 0.58 -4.91
CA ASP A 35 9.07 -0.60 -4.68
C ASP A 35 9.30 -0.92 -3.19
N ASP A 36 9.22 0.06 -2.30
CA ASP A 36 9.32 -0.14 -0.85
C ASP A 36 8.27 -1.16 -0.33
N PHE A 37 7.14 -1.32 -1.03
CA PHE A 37 6.08 -2.25 -0.68
C PHE A 37 6.24 -3.65 -1.31
N ARG A 38 7.32 -3.91 -2.06
CA ARG A 38 7.51 -5.15 -2.83
C ARG A 38 7.30 -6.42 -1.99
N THR A 39 7.83 -6.46 -0.78
CA THR A 39 7.69 -7.61 0.13
C THR A 39 6.23 -7.83 0.53
N THR A 40 5.51 -6.75 0.86
CA THR A 40 4.08 -6.80 1.19
C THR A 40 3.25 -7.24 -0.01
N VAL A 41 3.56 -6.76 -1.21
CA VAL A 41 2.90 -7.21 -2.44
C VAL A 41 3.07 -8.72 -2.64
N GLN A 42 4.29 -9.24 -2.45
CA GLN A 42 4.54 -10.69 -2.54
C GLN A 42 3.77 -11.48 -1.47
N ALA A 43 3.63 -10.94 -0.26
CA ALA A 43 2.84 -11.58 0.80
C ALA A 43 1.35 -11.61 0.44
N ILE A 44 0.80 -10.52 -0.10
CA ILE A 44 -0.61 -10.44 -0.54
C ILE A 44 -0.90 -11.44 -1.65
N TYR A 45 0.02 -11.65 -2.60
CA TYR A 45 -0.14 -12.67 -3.64
C TYR A 45 -0.17 -14.12 -3.12
N ARG A 46 0.26 -14.35 -1.88
CA ARG A 46 0.21 -15.68 -1.22
C ARG A 46 -1.05 -15.87 -0.37
N TRP A 47 -1.93 -14.88 -0.30
CA TRP A 47 -3.20 -15.00 0.40
C TRP A 47 -4.16 -15.93 -0.34
N ASN A 48 -5.13 -16.47 0.39
CA ASN A 48 -6.24 -17.19 -0.24
C ASN A 48 -7.17 -16.19 -0.94
N ASP A 49 -7.92 -16.66 -1.94
CA ASP A 49 -8.84 -15.80 -2.71
C ASP A 49 -9.85 -15.05 -1.84
N LYS A 50 -10.34 -15.68 -0.77
CA LYS A 50 -11.26 -15.07 0.21
C LYS A 50 -10.68 -13.86 0.95
N ASP A 51 -9.35 -13.82 1.06
CA ASP A 51 -8.60 -12.77 1.73
C ASP A 51 -8.18 -11.67 0.75
N PHE A 52 -8.25 -11.92 -0.56
CA PHE A 52 -7.88 -10.98 -1.63
C PHE A 52 -9.02 -9.98 -1.91
N VAL A 53 -9.39 -9.22 -0.88
CA VAL A 53 -10.47 -8.22 -0.91
C VAL A 53 -9.93 -6.82 -0.63
N PRO A 54 -10.57 -5.75 -1.17
CA PRO A 54 -10.02 -4.39 -1.11
C PRO A 54 -9.73 -3.89 0.31
N ASP A 55 -10.65 -4.12 1.24
CA ASP A 55 -10.55 -3.64 2.63
C ASP A 55 -9.33 -4.25 3.36
N LYS A 56 -9.08 -5.54 3.14
CA LYS A 56 -7.95 -6.24 3.78
C LYS A 56 -6.61 -5.78 3.19
N ILE A 57 -6.56 -5.62 1.86
CA ILE A 57 -5.37 -5.07 1.19
C ILE A 57 -5.07 -3.66 1.69
N GLU A 58 -6.09 -2.81 1.83
CA GLU A 58 -5.89 -1.46 2.36
C GLU A 58 -5.32 -1.47 3.79
N ALA A 59 -5.86 -2.31 4.68
CA ALA A 59 -5.37 -2.44 6.04
C ALA A 59 -3.89 -2.85 6.08
N GLU A 60 -3.50 -3.85 5.28
CA GLU A 60 -2.11 -4.33 5.20
C GLU A 60 -1.16 -3.25 4.67
N LEU A 61 -1.58 -2.52 3.64
CA LEU A 61 -0.78 -1.43 3.08
C LEU A 61 -0.64 -0.24 4.03
N LEU A 62 -1.66 0.03 4.87
CA LEU A 62 -1.56 1.06 5.90
C LEU A 62 -0.57 0.66 6.99
N LEU A 63 -0.59 -0.61 7.42
CA LEU A 63 0.38 -1.15 8.38
C LEU A 63 1.81 -1.06 7.83
N GLU A 64 2.02 -1.48 6.58
CA GLU A 64 3.35 -1.40 5.96
C GLU A 64 3.84 0.05 5.83
N LYS A 65 2.95 0.97 5.44
CA LYS A 65 3.31 2.40 5.39
C LYS A 65 3.78 2.91 6.75
N ASN A 66 3.10 2.53 7.83
CA ASN A 66 3.50 2.93 9.18
C ASN A 66 4.87 2.34 9.55
N ARG A 67 5.10 1.05 9.25
CA ARG A 67 6.38 0.38 9.46
C ARG A 67 7.53 1.09 8.71
N LEU A 68 7.33 1.38 7.43
CA LEU A 68 8.31 2.10 6.60
C LEU A 68 8.61 3.50 7.13
N GLY A 69 7.60 4.18 7.70
CA GLY A 69 7.78 5.49 8.34
C GLY A 69 8.69 5.42 9.57
N VAL A 70 8.51 4.41 10.41
CA VAL A 70 9.38 4.17 11.59
C VAL A 70 10.80 3.84 11.15
N VAL A 71 10.98 2.92 10.19
CA VAL A 71 12.31 2.53 9.69
C VAL A 71 13.07 3.72 9.11
N LYS A 72 12.40 4.60 8.35
CA LYS A 72 13.04 5.79 7.79
C LYS A 72 13.54 6.74 8.87
N LYS A 73 12.73 6.96 9.91
CA LYS A 73 13.12 7.79 11.06
C LYS A 73 14.33 7.20 11.80
N ASP A 74 14.30 5.89 12.07
CA ASP A 74 15.42 5.22 12.77
C ASP A 74 16.72 5.33 11.96
N LEU A 75 16.66 5.22 10.64
CA LEU A 75 17.82 5.39 9.76
C LEU A 75 18.36 6.84 9.76
N GLU A 76 17.48 7.83 9.81
CA GLU A 76 17.85 9.24 9.93
C GLU A 76 18.56 9.51 11.27
N ASP A 77 18.02 8.99 12.38
CA ASP A 77 18.60 9.14 13.72
C ASP A 77 19.98 8.47 13.80
N VAL A 78 20.13 7.25 13.26
CA VAL A 78 21.43 6.56 13.18
C VAL A 78 22.42 7.34 12.32
N SER A 79 21.97 7.87 11.18
CA SER A 79 22.83 8.66 10.29
C SER A 79 23.36 9.90 11.03
N ILE A 80 22.48 10.65 11.70
CA ILE A 80 22.86 11.84 12.48
C ILE A 80 23.88 11.47 13.57
N LEU A 81 23.64 10.40 14.32
CA LEU A 81 24.58 9.93 15.36
C LEU A 81 25.96 9.59 14.79
N LEU A 82 26.01 8.96 13.61
CA LEU A 82 27.26 8.62 12.92
C LEU A 82 28.03 9.87 12.48
N PHE A 83 27.33 10.94 12.08
CA PHE A 83 27.94 12.22 11.73
C PHE A 83 28.44 13.00 12.95
N LEU A 84 27.77 12.90 14.10
CA LEU A 84 28.15 13.62 15.34
C LEU A 84 29.28 12.96 16.12
N THR A 85 29.58 11.69 15.85
CA THR A 85 30.64 10.92 16.52
C THR A 85 31.95 10.85 15.72
N ARG A 86 32.06 11.62 14.62
CA ARG A 86 33.22 11.73 13.75
C ARG A 86 33.84 13.12 13.82
#